data_AF-A0A1F7LEJ2-F1
#
_entry.id   AF-A0A1F7LEJ2-F1
#
_cell.length_a   1.000
_cell.length_b   1.000
_cell.length_c   1.000
_cell.angle_alpha   90.00
_cell.angle_beta   90.00
_cell.angle_gamma   90.00
#
_symmetry.space_group_name_H-M   'P 1'
#
loop_
_entity.id
_entity.type
_entity.pdbx_description
1 polymer ?
#
loop_
_entity_poly.entity_id
_entity_poly.type
_entity_poly.pdbx_seq_one_letter_code
_entity_poly.pdbx_strand_id
1 'polypeptide(L)'
;MKLGILVNTDRHLRDIVGLTTAAVAGGHEVALFAMDAGTRLLGDPSYTELCRLPGVAMSVCEHSAKGHGVETAGLPKEIVCGSQYHNAVMVHSADRVIVL
;
A
#
# COMPACT_ATOMS: atom_id res chain seq x y z
N MET A 1 -2.03 2.36 17.22
CA MET A 1 -0.81 1.79 16.65
C MET A 1 -0.74 2.15 15.17
N LYS A 2 0.45 2.05 14.58
CA LYS A 2 0.68 2.17 13.15
C LYS A 2 1.04 0.81 12.56
N LEU A 3 0.17 0.28 11.71
CA LEU A 3 0.38 -0.98 10.99
C LEU A 3 1.02 -0.72 9.62
N GLY A 4 2.20 -1.28 9.40
CA GLY A 4 2.83 -1.34 8.08
C GLY A 4 2.36 -2.57 7.32
N ILE A 5 1.95 -2.40 6.07
CA ILE A 5 1.62 -3.52 5.16
C ILE A 5 2.53 -3.41 3.94
N LEU A 6 3.50 -4.31 3.86
CA LEU A 6 4.30 -4.48 2.66
C LEU A 6 3.54 -5.39 1.69
N VAL A 7 3.11 -4.83 0.58
CA VAL A 7 2.36 -5.53 -0.48
C VAL A 7 3.35 -5.93 -1.56
N ASN A 8 3.91 -7.13 -1.48
CA ASN A 8 4.90 -7.63 -2.45
C ASN A 8 4.31 -8.65 -3.43
N THR A 9 3.09 -9.13 -3.21
CA THR A 9 2.35 -9.96 -4.17
C THR A 9 0.94 -9.43 -4.45
N ASP A 10 0.36 -9.85 -5.57
CA ASP A 10 -1.00 -9.49 -6.01
C ASP A 10 -2.07 -10.50 -5.55
N ARG A 11 -1.73 -11.39 -4.61
CA ARG A 11 -2.58 -12.55 -4.24
C ARG A 11 -3.55 -12.28 -3.09
N HIS A 12 -3.34 -11.19 -2.36
CA HIS A 12 -3.97 -10.97 -1.05
C HIS A 12 -4.89 -9.75 -0.98
N LEU A 13 -5.48 -9.34 -2.12
CA LEU A 13 -6.32 -8.14 -2.19
C LEU A 13 -7.40 -8.08 -1.10
N ARG A 14 -8.15 -9.17 -0.91
CA ARG A 14 -9.22 -9.22 0.10
C ARG A 14 -8.68 -9.06 1.52
N ASP A 15 -7.54 -9.70 1.81
CA ASP A 15 -6.91 -9.64 3.13
C ASP A 15 -6.39 -8.23 3.40
N ILE A 16 -5.74 -7.60 2.40
CA ILE A 16 -5.25 -6.21 2.49
C ILE A 16 -6.42 -5.27 2.79
N VAL A 17 -7.49 -5.31 1.99
CA VAL A 17 -8.67 -4.46 2.18
C VAL A 17 -9.31 -4.68 3.55
N GLY A 18 -9.48 -5.95 3.96
CA GLY A 18 -10.07 -6.31 5.25
C GLY A 18 -9.24 -5.83 6.43
N LEU A 19 -7.92 -6.06 6.40
CA LEU A 19 -7.00 -5.66 7.46
C LEU A 19 -6.89 -4.14 7.57
N THR A 20 -6.75 -3.42 6.44
CA THR A 20 -6.73 -1.96 6.43
C THR A 20 -8.01 -1.39 7.03
N THR A 21 -9.17 -1.87 6.58
CA THR A 21 -10.48 -1.39 7.06
C THR A 21 -10.67 -1.68 8.54
N ALA A 22 -10.33 -2.89 9.00
CA ALA A 22 -10.46 -3.28 10.40
C ALA A 22 -9.51 -2.49 11.32
N ALA A 23 -8.27 -2.26 10.90
CA ALA A 23 -7.31 -1.46 11.66
C ALA A 23 -7.78 -0.01 11.80
N VAL A 24 -8.23 0.62 10.71
CA VAL A 24 -8.79 1.98 10.75
C VAL A 24 -10.02 2.05 11.66
N ALA A 25 -10.95 1.10 11.56
CA ALA A 25 -12.13 1.04 12.42
C ALA A 25 -11.78 0.86 13.91
N GLY A 26 -10.65 0.21 14.21
CA GLY A 26 -10.08 0.07 15.55
C GLY A 26 -9.33 1.31 16.06
N GLY A 27 -9.31 2.41 15.30
CA GLY A 27 -8.57 3.63 15.66
C GLY A 27 -7.06 3.50 15.47
N HIS A 28 -6.63 2.72 14.47
CA HIS A 28 -5.22 2.58 14.11
C HIS A 28 -4.91 3.23 12.77
N GLU A 29 -3.65 3.60 12.58
CA GLU A 29 -3.13 4.09 11.31
C GLU A 29 -2.58 2.93 10.48
N VAL A 30 -2.63 3.04 9.15
CA VAL A 30 -2.12 2.03 8.23
C VAL A 30 -1.22 2.68 7.19
N ALA A 31 -0.03 2.13 6.97
CA ALA A 31 0.87 2.53 5.90
C ALA A 31 1.09 1.34 4.95
N LEU A 32 0.60 1.46 3.71
CA LEU A 32 0.81 0.46 2.66
C LEU A 32 1.96 0.86 1.73
N PHE A 33 2.82 -0.11 1.42
CA PHE A 33 3.85 0.04 0.39
C PHE A 33 3.75 -1.10 -0.62
N ALA A 34 3.43 -0.79 -1.88
CA ALA A 34 3.38 -1.78 -2.96
C ALA A 34 4.73 -1.88 -3.69
N MET A 35 5.22 -3.10 -3.88
CA MET A 35 6.38 -3.39 -4.73
C MET A 35 6.24 -4.75 -5.42
N ASP A 36 7.20 -5.09 -6.27
CA ASP A 36 7.21 -6.31 -7.08
C ASP A 36 5.84 -6.55 -7.75
N ALA A 37 5.34 -7.78 -7.73
CA ALA A 37 4.05 -8.14 -8.32
C ALA A 37 2.87 -7.45 -7.62
N GLY A 38 3.01 -7.05 -6.35
CA GLY A 38 1.99 -6.31 -5.61
C GLY A 38 1.58 -4.99 -6.25
N THR A 39 2.47 -4.39 -7.06
CA THR A 39 2.14 -3.18 -7.85
C THR A 39 0.95 -3.38 -8.80
N ARG A 40 0.66 -4.62 -9.24
CA ARG A 40 -0.47 -4.94 -10.12
C ARG A 40 -1.83 -4.62 -9.48
N LEU A 41 -1.91 -4.61 -8.15
CA LEU A 41 -3.15 -4.26 -7.43
C LEU A 41 -3.57 -2.80 -7.63
N LEU A 42 -2.68 -1.93 -8.13
CA LEU A 42 -3.04 -0.56 -8.50
C LEU A 42 -4.10 -0.48 -9.61
N GLY A 43 -4.28 -1.55 -10.39
CA GLY A 43 -5.36 -1.64 -11.38
C GLY A 43 -6.74 -1.93 -10.79
N ASP A 44 -6.83 -2.23 -9.49
CA ASP A 44 -8.08 -2.55 -8.82
C ASP A 44 -8.57 -1.37 -7.95
N PRO A 45 -9.78 -0.83 -8.20
CA PRO A 45 -10.34 0.25 -7.40
C PRO A 45 -10.46 -0.10 -5.90
N SER A 46 -10.74 -1.36 -5.55
CA SER A 46 -10.85 -1.75 -4.14
C SER A 46 -9.54 -1.59 -3.38
N TYR A 47 -8.40 -1.65 -4.07
CA TYR A 47 -7.09 -1.35 -3.50
C TYR A 47 -6.81 0.15 -3.46
N THR A 48 -6.98 0.86 -4.59
CA THR A 48 -6.60 2.27 -4.69
C THR A 48 -7.50 3.18 -3.85
N GLU A 49 -8.77 2.82 -3.66
CA GLU A 49 -9.71 3.57 -2.82
C GLU A 49 -9.36 3.52 -1.32
N LEU A 50 -8.51 2.59 -0.88
CA LEU A 50 -8.00 2.57 0.49
C LEU A 50 -7.27 3.87 0.85
N CYS A 51 -6.67 4.57 -0.13
CA CYS A 51 -5.98 5.85 0.10
C CYS A 51 -6.92 6.96 0.58
N ARG A 52 -8.25 6.78 0.44
CA ARG A 52 -9.26 7.75 0.88
C ARG A 52 -9.73 7.51 2.30
N LEU A 53 -9.36 6.39 2.92
CA LEU A 53 -9.69 6.12 4.31
C LEU A 53 -8.87 7.03 5.23
N PRO A 54 -9.48 7.67 6.24
CA PRO A 54 -8.75 8.44 7.24
C PRO A 54 -7.71 7.56 7.94
N GLY A 55 -6.49 8.07 8.12
CA GLY A 55 -5.40 7.34 8.76
C GLY A 55 -4.69 6.31 7.87
N VAL A 56 -4.97 6.29 6.55
CA VAL A 56 -4.26 5.46 5.57
C VAL A 56 -3.27 6.29 4.76
N ALA A 57 -2.02 5.81 4.69
CA ALA A 57 -0.99 6.31 3.79
C ALA A 57 -0.60 5.22 2.79
N MET A 58 -0.49 5.56 1.51
CA MET A 58 -0.13 4.60 0.46
C MET A 58 1.04 5.11 -0.37
N SER A 59 1.96 4.21 -0.69
CA SER A 59 3.04 4.47 -1.61
C SER A 59 3.38 3.24 -2.45
N VAL A 60 3.99 3.45 -3.61
CA VAL A 60 4.37 2.38 -4.54
C VAL A 60 5.82 2.55 -5.00
N CYS A 61 6.52 1.44 -5.21
CA CYS A 61 7.81 1.45 -5.89
C CYS A 61 7.62 1.67 -7.39
N GLU A 62 7.97 2.86 -7.88
CA GLU A 62 7.87 3.21 -9.30
C GLU A 62 8.71 2.29 -10.19
N HIS A 63 9.90 1.88 -9.71
CA HIS A 63 10.75 0.94 -10.42
C HIS A 63 10.06 -0.43 -10.63
N SER A 64 9.42 -0.97 -9.59
CA SER A 64 8.67 -2.23 -9.70
C SER A 64 7.45 -2.08 -10.61
N ALA A 65 6.68 -0.99 -10.46
CA ALA A 65 5.50 -0.75 -11.29
C ALA A 65 5.87 -0.70 -12.79
N LYS A 66 6.92 0.06 -13.12
CA LYS A 66 7.47 0.12 -14.49
C LYS A 66 7.95 -1.26 -14.96
N GLY A 67 8.66 -2.00 -14.13
CA GLY A 67 9.15 -3.35 -14.46
C GLY A 67 8.02 -4.36 -14.73
N HIS A 68 6.84 -4.16 -14.14
CA HIS A 68 5.66 -4.98 -14.34
C HIS A 68 4.66 -4.44 -15.37
N GLY A 69 4.96 -3.30 -16.01
CA GLY A 69 4.07 -2.67 -16.99
C GLY A 69 2.77 -2.10 -16.38
N VAL A 70 2.83 -1.69 -15.10
CA VAL A 70 1.69 -1.08 -14.40
C VAL A 70 1.71 0.42 -14.66
N GLU A 71 0.58 0.93 -15.16
CA GLU A 71 0.37 2.37 -15.35
C GLU A 71 0.16 3.07 -14.01
N THR A 72 1.03 4.02 -13.70
CA THR A 72 0.91 4.88 -12.51
C THR A 72 0.31 6.26 -12.83
N ALA A 73 0.18 6.58 -14.12
CA ALA A 73 -0.52 7.77 -14.57
C ALA A 73 -2.03 7.66 -14.24
N GLY A 74 -2.56 8.65 -13.53
CA GLY A 74 -3.98 8.69 -13.16
C GLY A 74 -4.32 8.01 -11.83
N LEU A 75 -3.33 7.51 -11.10
CA LEU A 75 -3.55 7.11 -9.70
C LEU A 75 -4.07 8.28 -8.86
N PRO A 76 -4.87 8.02 -7.81
CA PRO A 76 -5.20 9.03 -6.82
C PRO A 76 -3.95 9.75 -6.32
N LYS A 77 -4.02 11.08 -6.19
CA LYS A 77 -2.90 11.94 -5.78
C LYS A 77 -2.36 11.60 -4.37
N GLU A 78 -3.17 10.91 -3.57
CA GLU A 78 -2.84 10.42 -2.24
C GLU A 78 -1.88 9.21 -2.29
N ILE A 79 -1.77 8.51 -3.42
CA ILE A 79 -0.83 7.41 -3.61
C ILE A 79 0.51 7.96 -4.11
N VAL A 80 1.53 7.90 -3.26
CA VAL A 80 2.85 8.40 -3.59
C VAL A 80 3.61 7.41 -4.48
N CYS A 81 3.93 7.81 -5.71
CA CYS A 81 4.90 7.11 -6.54
C CYS A 81 6.31 7.39 -6.01
N GLY A 82 6.95 6.37 -5.46
CA GLY A 82 8.19 6.50 -4.72
C GLY A 82 9.19 5.37 -4.99
N SER A 83 10.12 5.20 -4.06
CA SER A 83 11.20 4.23 -4.13
C SER A 83 11.26 3.37 -2.86
N GLN A 84 12.24 2.47 -2.78
CA GLN A 84 12.51 1.69 -1.57
C GLN A 84 12.81 2.56 -0.33
N TYR A 85 13.09 3.86 -0.50
CA TYR A 85 13.11 4.80 0.62
C TYR A 85 11.76 4.83 1.36
N HIS A 86 10.63 4.83 0.65
CA HIS A 86 9.30 4.85 1.27
C HIS A 86 9.01 3.54 2.01
N ASN A 87 9.48 2.41 1.47
CA ASN A 87 9.47 1.13 2.19
C ASN A 87 10.22 1.25 3.52
N ALA A 88 11.45 1.76 3.49
CA ALA A 88 12.27 1.93 4.69
C ALA A 88 11.60 2.85 5.72
N VAL A 89 10.98 3.95 5.28
CA VAL A 89 10.22 4.87 6.15
C VAL A 89 8.97 4.18 6.75
N MET A 90 8.23 3.41 5.95
CA MET A 90 7.09 2.63 6.42
C MET A 90 7.52 1.65 7.52
N VAL A 91 8.55 0.85 7.25
CA VAL A 91 9.09 -0.15 8.20
C VAL A 91 9.63 0.52 9.46
N HIS A 92 10.34 1.65 9.34
CA HIS A 92 10.90 2.36 10.48
C HIS A 92 9.83 2.97 11.39
N SER A 93 8.73 3.48 10.82
CA SER A 93 7.70 4.19 11.58
C SER A 93 6.55 3.30 12.05
N ALA A 94 6.43 2.08 11.55
CA ALA A 94 5.38 1.15 11.94
C ALA A 94 5.70 0.48 13.28
N ASP A 95 4.68 0.34 14.13
CA ASP A 95 4.79 -0.47 15.36
C ASP A 95 4.90 -1.96 15.02
N ARG A 96 4.24 -2.39 13.93
CA ARG A 96 4.25 -3.75 13.41
C ARG A 96 4.19 -3.72 11.89
N VAL A 97 4.86 -4.65 11.25
CA VAL A 97 4.84 -4.83 9.80
C VAL A 97 4.36 -6.24 9.48
N ILE A 98 3.44 -6.34 8.53
CA ILE A 98 3.04 -7.59 7.89
C ILE A 98 3.41 -7.54 6.40
N VAL A 99 3.64 -8.71 5.81
CA VAL A 99 3.96 -8.85 4.39
C VAL A 99 2.89 -9.72 3.74
N LEU A 100 2.32 -9.23 2.64
CA LEU A 100 1.25 -9.88 1.88
C LEU A 100 1.58 -9.81 0.37
#